data_AF-A0A382GD56-F1
#
_entry.id   AF-A0A382GD56-F1
#
_cell.length_a   1.000
_cell.length_b   1.000
_cell.length_c   1.000
_cell.angle_alpha   90.00
_cell.angle_beta   90.00
_cell.angle_gamma   90.00
#
_symmetry.space_group_name_H-M   'P 1'
#
loop_
_entity.id
_entity.type
_entity.pdbx_description
1 polymer ?
#
loop_
_entity_poly.entity_id
_entity_poly.type
_entity_poly.pdbx_seq_one_letter_code
_entity_poly.pdbx_strand_id
1 'polypeptide(L)' 'MIEELRFRFNYYLMKIEMWWSDLWMTKEEKAEIKKSLRKRRESGGCSMWRNYLKDHPEAAKYDWEKEFVKGK' A
#
# COMPACT_ATOMS: atom_id res chain seq x y z
N MET A 1 3.88 21.25 0.95
CA MET A 1 3.22 21.62 -0.33
C MET A 1 3.70 20.78 -1.52
N ILE A 2 5.00 20.82 -1.88
CA ILE A 2 5.55 20.05 -3.03
C ILE A 2 5.51 18.53 -2.78
N GLU A 3 5.83 18.08 -1.57
CA GLU A 3 5.79 16.65 -1.22
C GLU A 3 4.40 16.06 -1.28
N GLU A 4 3.40 16.81 -0.81
CA GLU A 4 2.00 16.41 -0.82
C GLU A 4 1.43 16.35 -2.24
N LEU A 5 1.79 17.30 -3.10
CA LEU A 5 1.43 17.28 -4.52
C LEU A 5 2.04 16.08 -5.25
N ARG A 6 3.32 15.77 -4.99
CA ARG A 6 4.01 14.60 -5.54
C ARG A 6 3.37 13.30 -5.06
N PHE A 7 2.98 13.22 -3.78
CA PHE A 7 2.25 12.06 -3.25
C PHE A 7 0.90 11.88 -3.95
N ARG A 8 0.11 12.96 -4.10
CA ARG A 8 -1.18 12.92 -4.81
C ARG A 8 -1.03 12.49 -6.26
N PHE A 9 -0.05 13.04 -6.98
CA PHE A 9 0.20 12.68 -8.38
C PHE A 9 0.57 11.20 -8.53
N ASN A 10 1.48 10.70 -7.70
CA ASN A 10 1.86 9.28 -7.67
C ASN A 10 0.68 8.37 -7.31
N TYR A 11 -0.18 8.80 -6.37
CA TYR A 11 -1.37 8.04 -5.98
C TYR A 11 -2.36 7.90 -7.15
N TYR A 12 -2.65 8.99 -7.87
CA TYR A 12 -3.58 8.95 -9.00
C TYR A 12 -3.01 8.16 -10.19
N LEU A 13 -1.71 8.29 -10.48
CA LEU A 13 -1.04 7.51 -11.52
C LEU A 13 -1.14 6.01 -11.21
N MET A 14 -0.83 5.60 -9.97
CA MET A 14 -0.95 4.22 -9.51
C MET A 14 -2.39 3.72 -9.63
N LYS A 15 -3.39 4.55 -9.30
CA LYS A 15 -4.81 4.17 -9.46
C LYS A 15 -5.17 3.91 -10.92
N ILE A 16 -4.70 4.75 -11.84
CA ILE A 16 -4.94 4.60 -13.29
C ILE A 16 -4.26 3.33 -13.80
N GLU A 17 -2.99 3.10 -13.47
CA GLU A 17 -2.26 1.90 -13.85
C GLU A 17 -2.92 0.63 -13.32
N MET A 18 -3.34 0.62 -12.04
CA MET A 18 -4.07 -0.51 -11.47
C MET A 18 -5.41 -0.75 -12.16
N TRP A 19 -6.12 0.31 -12.55
CA TRP A 19 -7.38 0.19 -13.29
C TRP A 19 -7.18 -0.39 -14.71
N TRP A 20 -6.13 0.02 -15.41
CA TRP A 20 -5.75 -0.60 -16.69
C TRP A 20 -5.37 -2.07 -16.49
N SER A 21 -4.60 -2.36 -15.45
CA SER A 21 -4.20 -3.72 -15.11
C SER A 21 -5.41 -4.62 -14.83
N ASP A 22 -6.50 -4.04 -14.30
CA ASP A 22 -7.76 -4.75 -14.06
C ASP A 22 -8.50 -5.16 -15.33
N LEU A 23 -8.29 -4.46 -16.45
CA LEU A 23 -8.88 -4.77 -17.76
C LEU A 23 -8.14 -5.90 -18.49
N TRP A 24 -6.85 -6.11 -18.20
CA TRP A 24 -5.98 -7.01 -18.96
C TRP A 24 -5.51 -8.25 -18.21
N MET A 25 -5.65 -8.28 -16.88
CA MET A 25 -5.26 -9.44 -16.07
C MET A 25 -6.40 -10.42 -15.81
N THR A 26 -6.06 -11.70 -15.87
CA THR A 26 -6.90 -12.79 -15.39
C THR A 26 -7.07 -12.75 -13.87
N LYS A 27 -8.07 -13.48 -13.35
CA LYS A 27 -8.32 -13.55 -11.91
C LYS A 27 -7.14 -14.18 -11.15
N GLU A 28 -6.45 -15.15 -11.74
CA GLU A 28 -5.27 -15.77 -11.13
C GLU A 28 -4.11 -14.77 -11.00
N GLU A 29 -3.78 -14.04 -12.07
CA GLU A 29 -2.70 -13.04 -12.06
C GLU A 29 -2.94 -11.95 -11.00
N LYS A 30 -4.17 -11.46 -10.89
CA LYS A 30 -4.55 -10.50 -9.85
C LYS A 30 -4.35 -11.07 -8.45
N ALA A 31 -4.69 -12.34 -8.24
CA ALA A 31 -4.52 -13.01 -6.95
C ALA A 31 -3.03 -13.17 -6.60
N GLU A 32 -2.20 -13.55 -7.56
CA GLU A 32 -0.75 -13.69 -7.37
C GLU A 32 -0.06 -12.35 -7.06
N ILE A 33 -0.40 -11.29 -7.79
CA ILE A 33 0.11 -9.95 -7.52
C ILE A 33 -0.33 -9.49 -6.13
N LYS A 34 -1.60 -9.68 -5.77
CA LYS A 34 -2.12 -9.30 -4.44
C LYS A 34 -1.39 -10.06 -3.32
N LYS A 35 -1.13 -11.35 -3.51
CA LYS A 35 -0.36 -12.19 -2.58
C LYS A 35 1.10 -11.71 -2.47
N SER A 36 1.72 -11.35 -3.58
CA SER A 36 3.10 -10.85 -3.63
C SER A 36 3.24 -9.47 -2.96
N LEU A 37 2.31 -8.55 -3.23
CA LEU A 37 2.25 -7.24 -2.57
C LEU A 37 2.01 -7.38 -1.08
N ARG A 38 1.13 -8.29 -0.67
CA ARG A 38 0.90 -8.61 0.75
C ARG A 38 2.19 -9.09 1.43
N LYS A 39 2.90 -10.07 0.83
CA LYS A 39 4.19 -10.54 1.35
C LYS A 39 5.22 -9.42 1.49
N ARG A 40 5.34 -8.54 0.49
CA ARG A 40 6.26 -7.38 0.56
C ARG A 40 5.90 -6.40 1.67
N ARG A 41 4.61 -6.26 1.99
CA ARG A 41 4.13 -5.42 3.10
C ARG A 41 4.38 -6.07 4.45
N GLU A 42 4.17 -7.38 4.56
CA GLU A 42 4.42 -8.16 5.77
C GLU A 42 5.91 -8.27 6.09
N SER A 43 6.78 -8.41 5.08
CA SER A 43 8.25 -8.54 5.23
C SER A 43 8.97 -7.23 5.62
N GLY A 44 8.25 -6.29 6.24
CA GLY A 44 8.73 -4.95 6.52
C GLY A 44 8.35 -3.99 5.41
N GLY A 45 7.05 -3.75 5.25
CA GLY A 45 6.46 -2.91 4.21
C GLY A 45 7.11 -1.54 4.02
N CYS A 46 6.77 -0.92 2.89
CA CYS A 46 7.27 0.39 2.46
C CYS A 46 7.48 1.31 3.66
N SER A 47 8.72 1.79 3.86
CA SER A 47 9.10 2.66 4.98
C SER A 47 8.17 3.86 5.09
N MET A 48 7.69 4.37 3.96
CA MET A 48 6.68 5.44 3.89
C MET A 48 5.35 5.03 4.52
N TRP A 49 4.85 3.82 4.27
CA TRP A 49 3.60 3.34 4.87
C TRP A 49 3.75 3.14 6.37
N ARG A 50 4.88 2.59 6.83
CA ARG A 50 5.17 2.47 8.26
C ARG A 50 5.28 3.82 8.95
N ASN A 51 5.90 4.80 8.30
CA ASN A 51 5.98 6.17 8.83
C ASN A 51 4.61 6.83 8.87
N TYR A 52 3.80 6.71 7.81
CA TYR A 52 2.42 7.20 7.78
C TYR A 52 1.57 6.62 8.92
N LEU A 53 1.66 5.30 9.17
CA LEU A 53 0.91 4.66 10.26
C LEU A 53 1.34 5.08 11.67
N LYS A 54 2.57 5.61 11.85
CA LYS A 54 2.99 6.17 13.15
C LYS A 54 2.25 7.46 13.47
N ASP A 55 2.02 8.29 12.46
CA ASP A 55 1.32 9.57 12.59
C ASP A 55 -0.21 9.38 12.53
N HIS A 56 -0.66 8.32 11.84
CA HIS A 56 -2.05 7.95 11.61
C HIS A 56 -2.37 6.49 11.98
N PRO A 57 -2.33 6.13 13.27
CA PRO A 57 -2.58 4.76 13.72
C PRO A 57 -3.97 4.24 13.36
N GLU A 58 -4.96 5.13 13.20
CA GLU A 58 -6.33 4.82 12.79
C GLU A 58 -6.43 4.23 11.38
N ALA A 59 -5.43 4.48 10.52
CA ALA A 59 -5.39 3.94 9.16
C ALA A 59 -4.94 2.47 9.11
N ALA A 60 -4.47 1.90 10.22
CA ALA A 60 -4.08 0.49 10.31
C ALA A 60 -5.31 -0.41 10.25
N LYS A 61 -5.50 -1.09 9.12
CA LYS A 61 -6.69 -1.92 8.86
C LYS A 61 -6.46 -3.38 9.21
N TYR A 62 -5.24 -3.88 8.99
CA TYR A 62 -4.89 -5.29 9.19
C TYR A 62 -4.14 -5.51 10.51
N ASP A 63 -4.22 -6.72 11.06
CA ASP A 63 -3.61 -7.01 12.37
C ASP A 63 -2.09 -6.85 12.37
N TRP A 64 -1.41 -7.25 11.28
CA TRP A 64 0.03 -7.02 11.10
C TRP A 64 0.41 -5.53 10.96
N GLU A 65 -0.50 -4.67 10.50
CA GLU A 65 -0.27 -3.21 10.47
C GLU A 65 -0.37 -2.62 11.87
N LYS A 66 -1.32 -3.11 12.68
CA LYS A 66 -1.48 -2.70 14.08
C LYS A 66 -0.28 -3.10 14.92
N GLU A 67 0.37 -4.21 14.61
CA GLU A 67 1.63 -4.61 15.27
C GLU A 67 2.74 -3.58 15.05
N PHE A 68 2.85 -2.98 13.85
CA PHE A 68 3.81 -1.91 13.59
C PHE A 68 3.55 -0.63 14.39
N VAL A 69 2.29 -0.35 14.72
CA VAL A 69 1.88 0.80 15.54
C VAL A 69 2.14 0.54 17.03
N LYS A 70 1.88 -0.70 17.49
CA LYS A 70 2.01 -1.09 18.90
C LYS A 70 3.44 -1.27 19.39
N GLY A 71 4.41 -1.47 18.50
CA GLY A 71 5.81 -1.69 18.83
C GLY A 71 6.59 -0.46 19.31
N LYS A 72 5.95 0.47 20.02
CA LYS A 72 6.55 1.66 20.61
C LYS A 72 6.37 1.67 22.11
#